data_AF-A0A9D1WB31-F1
#
_entry.id   AF-A0A9D1WB31-F1
#
_cell.length_a   1.000
_cell.length_b   1.000
_cell.length_c   1.000
_cell.angle_alpha   90.00
_cell.angle_beta   90.00
_cell.angle_gamma   90.00
#
_symmetry.space_group_name_H-M   'P 1'
#
loop_
_entity.id
_entity.type
_entity.pdbx_description
1 polymer ?
#
loop_
_entity_poly.entity_id
_entity_poly.type
_entity_poly.pdbx_seq_one_letter_code
_entity_poly.pdbx_strand_id
1 'polypeptide(L)'
;MKKYLFIDRDGTLVYEPEDYQVDALSKIKFLPRVIPALLHLQDLGYSLIMVSNQDGLGTESFPLDTFTPAHEFILNTLESQGISFEQVLICPHKPEDNCACRKPKLGLVQAYMDDLNWDREHSYFIGDRDTDMQMAQNMGITGLRVRSCDEDNDADNGQGLLTAIPEGLTWDEIATKISIALNATPKQDILSLATSEEVGNETTDLPCAGERAHRVATVERNTKETQISVRVDLDQVGGSSIHTGIGFFNHMLDQIATHAGFNLQVLVRGDLEVDGHHTIEDTAIALGTALKEALGDKRGIGRFGFVLPMDEVMAKVFGAPNVDIFELSVQGKPQGRNSDRDDAQQVQNDKTITVALDISGRPHVEFDFHADFTRDVINGFETQMVSHFFESLAVAMGLTLHMSVTHGNAHHQVEALFKAFGRALRPAIKVVSNELPSSKGTL
;
A
#
# COMPACT_ATOMS: atom_id res chain seq x y z
N MET A 1 16.18 -11.95 23.73
CA MET A 1 15.51 -10.77 24.29
C MET A 1 14.80 -10.06 23.15
N LYS A 2 13.60 -9.49 23.37
CA LYS A 2 12.90 -8.74 22.32
C LYS A 2 13.72 -7.51 21.91
N LYS A 3 13.64 -7.09 20.65
CA LYS A 3 14.28 -5.88 20.13
C LYS A 3 13.19 -4.92 19.70
N TYR A 4 13.33 -3.65 20.08
CA TYR A 4 12.30 -2.65 19.83
C TYR A 4 12.82 -1.54 18.93
N LEU A 5 11.96 -1.10 18.01
CA LEU A 5 12.12 0.15 17.29
C LEU A 5 11.04 1.11 17.76
N PHE A 6 11.46 2.15 18.48
CA PHE A 6 10.60 3.26 18.85
C PHE A 6 10.63 4.27 17.71
N ILE A 7 9.50 4.57 17.10
CA ILE A 7 9.42 5.32 15.85
C ILE A 7 8.49 6.51 16.02
N ASP A 8 8.96 7.72 15.71
CA ASP A 8 8.07 8.88 15.61
C ASP A 8 7.18 8.80 14.37
N ARG A 9 6.03 9.45 14.42
CA ARG A 9 5.07 9.44 13.33
C ARG A 9 5.31 10.59 12.35
N ASP A 10 5.17 11.82 12.83
CA ASP A 10 5.25 13.03 12.02
C ASP A 10 6.72 13.38 11.79
N GLY A 11 7.09 13.77 10.56
CA GLY A 11 8.48 14.02 10.17
C GLY A 11 9.32 12.74 9.94
N THR A 12 8.80 11.58 10.32
CA THR A 12 9.54 10.30 10.35
C THR A 12 8.88 9.20 9.52
N LEU A 13 7.60 8.86 9.78
CA LEU A 13 6.82 7.94 8.94
C LEU A 13 6.12 8.68 7.80
N VAL A 14 5.55 9.84 8.12
CA VAL A 14 4.87 10.74 7.20
C VAL A 14 5.50 12.12 7.27
N TYR A 15 5.41 12.88 6.18
CA TYR A 15 5.87 14.26 6.16
C TYR A 15 5.07 15.08 7.17
N GLU A 16 5.76 16.00 7.82
CA GLU A 16 5.13 16.93 8.74
C GLU A 16 4.62 18.15 7.96
N PRO A 17 3.31 18.46 8.02
CA PRO A 17 2.75 19.63 7.34
C PRO A 17 3.16 20.93 8.05
N GLU A 18 3.03 22.08 7.37
CA GLU A 18 3.42 23.40 7.90
C GLU A 18 2.73 23.77 9.22
N ASP A 19 1.51 23.26 9.43
CA ASP A 19 0.73 23.48 10.66
C ASP A 19 0.98 22.43 11.73
N TYR A 20 1.93 21.51 11.52
CA TYR A 20 2.34 20.45 12.44
C TYR A 20 1.20 19.49 12.84
N GLN A 21 0.11 19.45 12.05
CA GLN A 21 -1.08 18.66 12.34
C GLN A 21 -1.47 17.80 11.13
N VAL A 22 -1.25 16.49 11.25
CA VAL A 22 -1.75 15.49 10.29
C VAL A 22 -3.18 15.11 10.68
N ASP A 23 -4.13 15.99 10.33
CA ASP A 23 -5.55 15.92 10.72
C ASP A 23 -6.50 15.79 9.52
N ALA A 24 -5.95 15.60 8.32
CA ALA A 24 -6.69 15.41 7.09
C ALA A 24 -5.95 14.43 6.17
N LEU A 25 -6.70 13.61 5.45
CA LEU A 25 -6.15 12.61 4.53
C LEU A 25 -5.26 13.23 3.44
N SER A 26 -5.59 14.45 3.00
CA SER A 26 -4.82 15.20 2.00
C SER A 26 -3.42 15.63 2.48
N LYS A 27 -3.18 15.64 3.80
CA LYS A 27 -1.88 15.98 4.38
C LYS A 27 -0.97 14.75 4.53
N ILE A 28 -1.50 13.55 4.32
CA ILE A 28 -0.75 12.31 4.53
C ILE A 28 0.11 12.03 3.31
N LYS A 29 1.43 12.20 3.46
CA LYS A 29 2.45 11.77 2.51
C LYS A 29 3.46 10.92 3.28
N PHE A 30 3.66 9.67 2.89
CA PHE A 30 4.67 8.81 3.53
C PHE A 30 6.08 9.24 3.10
N LEU A 31 7.05 9.16 4.01
CA LEU A 31 8.45 9.37 3.61
C LEU A 31 8.89 8.27 2.61
N PRO A 32 9.74 8.60 1.63
CA PRO A 32 10.26 7.63 0.69
C PRO A 32 10.90 6.44 1.42
N ARG A 33 10.67 5.25 0.88
CA ARG A 33 11.29 3.99 1.36
C ARG A 33 10.92 3.57 2.79
N VAL A 34 10.02 4.27 3.48
CA VAL A 34 9.58 3.91 4.85
C VAL A 34 8.97 2.49 4.91
N ILE A 35 8.03 2.18 4.03
CA ILE A 35 7.35 0.87 3.99
C ILE A 35 8.35 -0.29 3.77
N PRO A 36 9.18 -0.29 2.71
CA PRO A 36 10.13 -1.39 2.51
C PRO A 36 11.17 -1.49 3.64
N ALA A 37 11.60 -0.36 4.22
CA ALA A 37 12.53 -0.38 5.35
C ALA A 37 11.90 -1.00 6.61
N LEU A 38 10.66 -0.64 6.96
CA LEU A 38 9.97 -1.20 8.11
C LEU A 38 9.69 -2.69 7.96
N LEU A 39 9.31 -3.14 6.76
CA LEU A 39 9.14 -4.57 6.47
C LEU A 39 10.45 -5.33 6.69
N HIS A 40 11.55 -4.84 6.12
CA HIS A 40 12.87 -5.44 6.31
C HIS A 40 13.29 -5.50 7.79
N LEU A 41 13.01 -4.44 8.55
CA LEU A 41 13.30 -4.39 9.98
C LEU A 41 12.42 -5.37 10.78
N GLN A 42 11.14 -5.55 10.42
CA GLN A 42 10.31 -6.59 11.02
C GLN A 42 10.82 -8.00 10.69
N ASP A 43 11.32 -8.23 9.46
CA ASP A 43 11.91 -9.51 9.06
C ASP A 43 13.20 -9.84 9.86
N LEU A 44 13.93 -8.81 10.30
CA LEU A 44 15.05 -8.93 11.24
C LEU A 44 14.62 -9.19 12.70
N GLY A 45 13.31 -9.30 12.95
CA GLY A 45 12.72 -9.66 14.24
C GLY A 45 12.52 -8.48 15.20
N TYR A 46 12.42 -7.24 14.69
CA TYR A 46 12.09 -6.07 15.51
C TYR A 46 10.58 -5.91 15.72
N SER A 47 10.21 -5.57 16.96
CA SER A 47 8.87 -5.13 17.32
C SER A 47 8.78 -3.60 17.21
N LEU A 48 7.77 -3.08 16.50
CA LEU A 48 7.62 -1.65 16.25
C LEU A 48 6.71 -1.01 17.31
N ILE A 49 7.15 0.11 17.87
CA ILE A 49 6.41 0.94 18.83
C ILE A 49 6.33 2.36 18.28
N MET A 50 5.13 2.89 18.07
CA MET A 50 4.95 4.27 17.63
C MET A 50 4.95 5.20 18.84
N VAL A 51 5.73 6.28 18.81
CA VAL A 51 5.79 7.27 19.90
C VAL A 51 5.71 8.69 19.34
N SER A 52 4.60 9.39 19.58
CA SER A 52 4.36 10.71 18.98
C SER A 52 3.81 11.75 19.98
N ASN A 53 4.21 13.01 19.79
CA ASN A 53 3.62 14.17 20.47
C ASN A 53 2.53 14.76 19.56
N GLN A 54 1.30 14.94 20.06
CA GLN A 54 0.16 15.48 19.31
C GLN A 54 -0.39 16.70 20.07
N ASP A 55 0.09 17.88 19.70
CA ASP A 55 -0.08 19.10 20.48
C ASP A 55 -1.54 19.56 20.54
N GLY A 56 -2.16 19.38 21.70
CA GLY A 56 -3.54 19.78 21.94
C GLY A 56 -4.57 18.78 21.41
N LEU A 57 -4.21 17.51 21.20
CA LEU A 57 -5.16 16.48 20.79
C LEU A 57 -6.33 16.37 21.77
N GLY A 58 -7.55 16.49 21.26
CA GLY A 58 -8.79 16.52 22.05
C GLY A 58 -9.24 17.93 22.47
N THR A 59 -8.54 18.99 22.04
CA THR A 59 -8.97 20.38 22.22
C THR A 59 -9.72 20.88 20.98
N GLU A 60 -10.37 22.06 21.06
CA GLU A 60 -11.02 22.68 19.89
C GLU A 60 -10.04 22.96 18.74
N SER A 61 -8.76 23.22 19.05
CA SER A 61 -7.72 23.44 18.03
C SER A 61 -7.19 22.16 17.39
N PHE A 62 -7.45 20.98 17.98
CA PHE A 62 -7.08 19.70 17.39
C PHE A 62 -8.03 18.58 17.86
N PRO A 63 -9.25 18.51 17.29
CA PRO A 63 -10.27 17.55 17.72
C PRO A 63 -9.89 16.10 17.41
N LEU A 64 -10.39 15.18 18.24
CA LEU A 64 -10.24 13.74 17.99
C LEU A 64 -10.89 13.31 16.68
N ASP A 65 -11.98 13.96 16.27
CA ASP A 65 -12.73 13.59 15.07
C ASP A 65 -11.99 13.89 13.76
N THR A 66 -11.03 14.83 13.76
CA THR A 66 -10.16 15.11 12.60
C THR A 66 -8.87 14.30 12.65
N PHE A 67 -8.31 14.13 13.86
CA PHE A 67 -7.13 13.31 14.09
C PHE A 67 -7.36 11.82 13.77
N THR A 68 -8.44 11.22 14.30
CA THR A 68 -8.65 9.77 14.28
C THR A 68 -8.70 9.21 12.86
N PRO A 69 -9.46 9.79 11.91
CA PRO A 69 -9.48 9.29 10.54
C PRO A 69 -8.11 9.34 9.85
N ALA A 70 -7.35 10.42 10.06
CA ALA A 70 -6.01 10.55 9.49
C ALA A 70 -5.03 9.55 10.10
N HIS A 71 -5.08 9.38 11.43
CA HIS A 71 -4.25 8.44 12.15
C HIS A 71 -4.56 6.98 11.80
N GLU A 72 -5.83 6.59 11.77
CA GLU A 72 -6.26 5.25 11.38
C GLU A 72 -5.91 4.96 9.92
N PHE A 73 -6.02 5.95 9.03
CA PHE A 73 -5.59 5.76 7.65
C PHE A 73 -4.10 5.41 7.55
N ILE A 74 -3.23 6.07 8.31
CA ILE A 74 -1.79 5.74 8.36
C ILE A 74 -1.59 4.31 8.86
N LEU A 75 -2.22 3.95 9.99
CA LEU A 75 -2.08 2.62 10.58
C LEU A 75 -2.62 1.52 9.67
N ASN A 76 -3.83 1.69 9.13
CA ASN A 76 -4.45 0.74 8.20
C ASN A 76 -3.63 0.60 6.91
N THR A 77 -3.04 1.70 6.42
CA THR A 77 -2.15 1.65 5.25
C THR A 77 -0.91 0.81 5.56
N LEU A 78 -0.24 1.06 6.70
CA LEU A 78 0.95 0.29 7.10
C LEU A 78 0.60 -1.18 7.36
N GLU A 79 -0.49 -1.44 8.08
CA GLU A 79 -0.99 -2.79 8.37
C GLU A 79 -1.31 -3.56 7.09
N SER A 80 -1.92 -2.92 6.10
CA SER A 80 -2.19 -3.53 4.78
C SER A 80 -0.93 -3.99 4.04
N GLN A 81 0.23 -3.40 4.35
CA GLN A 81 1.51 -3.79 3.76
C GLN A 81 2.21 -4.92 4.55
N GLY A 82 1.70 -5.26 5.73
CA GLY A 82 2.28 -6.21 6.69
C GLY A 82 3.04 -5.55 7.84
N ILE A 83 2.91 -4.23 8.02
CA ILE A 83 3.61 -3.49 9.06
C ILE A 83 2.70 -3.35 10.29
N SER A 84 3.11 -3.89 11.43
CA SER A 84 2.28 -3.87 12.65
C SER A 84 3.02 -3.21 13.80
N PHE A 85 2.32 -2.33 14.51
CA PHE A 85 2.82 -1.72 15.74
C PHE A 85 2.29 -2.49 16.94
N GLU A 86 3.19 -2.98 17.80
CA GLU A 86 2.82 -3.64 19.05
C GLU A 86 2.13 -2.64 20.01
N GLN A 87 2.51 -1.36 19.92
CA GLN A 87 1.86 -0.30 20.68
C GLN A 87 1.96 1.05 19.96
N VAL A 88 0.93 1.88 20.15
CA VAL A 88 0.90 3.28 19.72
C VAL A 88 0.79 4.17 20.96
N LEU A 89 1.80 5.00 21.17
CA LEU A 89 1.97 5.83 22.37
C LEU A 89 1.91 7.31 21.98
N ILE A 90 0.83 7.98 22.38
CA ILE A 90 0.55 9.37 21.97
C ILE A 90 0.43 10.27 23.19
N CYS A 91 1.17 11.37 23.18
CA CYS A 91 1.02 12.45 24.15
C CYS A 91 0.10 13.55 23.58
N PRO A 92 -1.09 13.81 24.16
CA PRO A 92 -2.02 14.85 23.68
C PRO A 92 -1.69 16.27 24.15
N HIS A 93 -0.75 16.42 25.07
CA HIS A 93 -0.49 17.68 25.78
C HIS A 93 0.44 18.63 25.02
N LYS A 94 0.23 19.94 25.22
CA LYS A 94 1.09 21.00 24.70
C LYS A 94 2.40 21.11 25.50
N PRO A 95 3.44 21.79 24.98
CA PRO A 95 4.66 22.06 25.73
C PRO A 95 4.41 22.75 27.08
N GLU A 96 3.45 23.68 27.14
CA GLU A 96 3.13 24.45 28.36
C GLU A 96 2.55 23.59 29.49
N ASP A 97 1.88 22.48 29.16
CA ASP A 97 1.20 21.61 30.13
C ASP A 97 2.18 20.86 31.04
N ASN A 98 3.47 20.83 30.70
CA ASN A 98 4.55 20.23 31.49
C ASN A 98 4.32 18.76 31.91
N CYS A 99 3.47 18.02 31.19
CA CYS A 99 3.14 16.63 31.48
C CYS A 99 4.37 15.71 31.49
N ALA A 100 4.27 14.55 32.14
CA ALA A 100 5.37 13.57 32.21
C ALA A 100 5.50 12.70 30.95
N CYS A 101 4.47 12.66 30.09
CA CYS A 101 4.41 11.78 28.92
C CYS A 101 5.02 12.39 27.65
N ARG A 102 5.11 13.72 27.53
CA ARG A 102 5.63 14.39 26.33
C ARG A 102 7.11 14.07 26.10
N LYS A 103 7.49 13.65 24.88
CA LYS A 103 8.91 13.50 24.49
C LYS A 103 9.65 14.84 24.69
N PRO A 104 10.84 14.86 25.31
CA PRO A 104 11.78 13.75 25.53
C PRO A 104 11.62 13.00 26.86
N LYS A 105 10.54 13.23 27.63
CA LYS A 105 10.31 12.55 28.92
C LYS A 105 9.89 11.10 28.68
N LEU A 106 10.13 10.25 29.68
CA LEU A 106 9.96 8.80 29.57
C LEU A 106 8.55 8.30 29.93
N GLY A 107 7.60 9.18 30.26
CA GLY A 107 6.30 8.76 30.79
C GLY A 107 5.51 7.82 29.89
N LEU A 108 5.62 7.95 28.56
CA LEU A 108 4.97 7.04 27.60
C LEU A 108 5.62 5.65 27.55
N VAL A 109 6.93 5.57 27.75
CA VAL A 109 7.73 4.34 27.60
C VAL A 109 8.13 3.75 28.95
N GLN A 110 7.60 4.26 30.07
CA GLN A 110 7.99 3.84 31.41
C GLN A 110 7.83 2.32 31.62
N ALA A 111 6.77 1.72 31.06
CA ALA A 111 6.57 0.28 31.11
C ALA A 111 7.73 -0.52 30.49
N TYR A 112 8.35 -0.01 29.42
CA TYR A 112 9.54 -0.60 28.80
C TYR A 112 10.82 -0.31 29.58
N MET A 113 10.86 0.78 30.35
CA MET A 113 12.00 1.09 31.21
C MET A 113 12.04 0.19 32.45
N ASP A 114 10.87 -0.14 32.98
CA ASP A 114 10.68 -1.01 34.14
C ASP A 114 10.85 -2.50 33.76
N ASP A 115 10.55 -2.87 32.51
CA ASP A 115 10.86 -4.19 31.96
C ASP A 115 12.34 -4.29 31.54
N LEU A 116 13.02 -5.31 32.05
CA LEU A 116 14.42 -5.61 31.74
C LEU A 116 14.58 -6.69 30.66
N ASN A 117 13.48 -7.23 30.13
CA ASN A 117 13.49 -8.38 29.22
C ASN A 117 13.57 -8.01 27.73
N TRP A 118 14.35 -6.98 27.40
CA TRP A 118 14.57 -6.56 26.01
C TRP A 118 16.00 -6.06 25.80
N ASP A 119 16.44 -6.16 24.54
CA ASP A 119 17.81 -5.90 24.13
C ASP A 119 18.00 -4.42 23.83
N ARG A 120 18.45 -3.65 24.84
CA ARG A 120 18.67 -2.21 24.73
C ARG A 120 19.81 -1.84 23.78
N GLU A 121 20.83 -2.70 23.67
CA GLU A 121 22.00 -2.47 22.84
C GLU A 121 21.63 -2.53 21.35
N HIS A 122 20.73 -3.44 20.99
CA HIS A 122 20.21 -3.60 19.63
C HIS A 122 18.79 -3.06 19.49
N SER A 123 18.44 -2.00 20.21
CA SER A 123 17.16 -1.29 20.04
C SER A 123 17.41 0.18 19.77
N TYR A 124 16.49 0.81 19.03
CA TYR A 124 16.72 2.13 18.48
C TYR A 124 15.49 3.02 18.62
N PHE A 125 15.74 4.32 18.76
CA PHE A 125 14.72 5.35 18.58
C PHE A 125 14.94 6.01 17.22
N ILE A 126 13.92 6.04 16.37
CA ILE A 126 13.96 6.63 15.03
C ILE A 126 13.04 7.86 15.04
N GLY A 127 13.59 9.02 14.74
CA GLY A 127 12.86 10.29 14.78
C GLY A 127 13.60 11.39 14.02
N ASP A 128 12.96 12.50 13.69
CA ASP A 128 13.56 13.64 13.01
C ASP A 128 13.98 14.76 13.98
N ARG A 129 13.30 14.90 15.13
CA ARG A 129 13.52 16.03 16.05
C ARG A 129 14.59 15.75 17.11
N ASP A 130 15.15 16.83 17.66
CA ASP A 130 16.11 16.72 18.78
C ASP A 130 15.46 16.11 20.03
N THR A 131 14.14 16.31 20.18
CA THR A 131 13.35 15.68 21.24
C THR A 131 13.36 14.15 21.17
N ASP A 132 13.45 13.58 19.97
CA ASP A 132 13.51 12.13 19.78
C ASP A 132 14.89 11.59 20.15
N MET A 133 15.94 12.29 19.71
CA MET A 133 17.32 11.93 20.04
C MET A 133 17.58 12.06 21.55
N GLN A 134 17.04 13.09 22.18
CA GLN A 134 17.11 13.28 23.63
C GLN A 134 16.31 12.19 24.37
N MET A 135 15.16 11.77 23.84
CA MET A 135 14.41 10.64 24.40
C MET A 135 15.20 9.34 24.32
N ALA A 136 15.82 9.05 23.18
CA ALA A 136 16.69 7.89 22.99
C ALA A 136 17.82 7.85 24.04
N GLN A 137 18.47 9.01 24.26
CA GLN A 137 19.48 9.16 25.29
C GLN A 137 18.93 8.90 26.70
N ASN A 138 17.73 9.42 27.01
CA ASN A 138 17.09 9.21 28.31
C ASN A 138 16.70 7.73 28.52
N MET A 139 16.36 7.01 27.45
CA MET A 139 16.09 5.56 27.46
C MET A 139 17.38 4.72 27.56
N GLY A 140 18.54 5.31 27.24
CA GLY A 140 19.81 4.61 27.17
C GLY A 140 19.95 3.73 25.92
N ILE A 141 19.29 4.10 24.82
CA ILE A 141 19.35 3.42 23.52
C ILE A 141 19.90 4.33 22.42
N THR A 142 20.24 3.77 21.27
CA THR A 142 20.79 4.54 20.15
C THR A 142 19.68 5.29 19.41
N GLY A 143 19.83 6.61 19.28
CA GLY A 143 18.96 7.45 18.44
C GLY A 143 19.44 7.46 16.97
N LEU A 144 18.51 7.30 16.02
CA LEU A 144 18.74 7.39 14.58
C LEU A 144 17.90 8.52 14.01
N ARG A 145 18.57 9.59 13.59
CA ARG A 145 17.90 10.77 13.00
C ARG A 145 17.49 10.50 11.55
N VAL A 146 16.20 10.64 11.26
CA VAL A 146 15.65 10.57 9.89
C VAL A 146 15.78 11.92 9.19
N ARG A 147 16.02 11.88 7.89
CA ARG A 147 15.98 13.05 7.01
C ARG A 147 14.66 13.11 6.25
N SER A 148 13.87 14.14 6.49
CA SER A 148 12.66 14.45 5.70
C SER A 148 13.05 15.33 4.50
N CYS A 149 13.50 14.74 3.39
CA CYS A 149 13.70 15.51 2.14
C CYS A 149 12.37 15.66 1.41
N ASP A 150 11.91 16.88 1.14
CA ASP A 150 10.92 17.10 0.08
C ASP A 150 11.64 17.15 -1.27
N GLU A 151 11.35 16.21 -2.16
CA GLU A 151 11.92 16.18 -3.52
C GLU A 151 11.43 17.35 -4.40
N ASP A 152 10.48 18.15 -3.93
CA ASP A 152 9.79 19.18 -4.73
C ASP A 152 10.46 20.56 -4.76
N ASN A 153 11.57 20.81 -4.03
CA ASN A 153 12.18 22.15 -3.93
C ASN A 153 13.54 22.37 -4.63
N ASP A 154 14.20 21.33 -5.16
CA ASP A 154 15.56 21.46 -5.71
C ASP A 154 15.68 21.29 -7.24
N ALA A 155 14.57 21.18 -7.97
CA ALA A 155 14.60 20.95 -9.42
C ALA A 155 14.69 22.23 -10.29
N ASP A 156 14.66 23.44 -9.71
CA ASP A 156 14.64 24.68 -10.52
C ASP A 156 15.57 25.80 -10.05
N ASN A 157 16.80 25.48 -9.65
CA ASN A 157 17.85 26.50 -9.57
C ASN A 157 19.17 25.95 -10.08
N GLY A 158 19.34 25.99 -11.40
CA GLY A 158 20.64 25.84 -12.05
C GLY A 158 21.60 26.96 -11.63
N GLN A 159 22.24 26.80 -10.48
CA GLN A 159 23.44 27.53 -10.07
C GLN A 159 24.10 26.80 -8.90
N GLY A 160 25.33 26.32 -9.13
CA GLY A 160 26.10 25.61 -8.13
C GLY A 160 26.33 26.45 -6.88
N LEU A 161 25.96 25.89 -5.73
CA LEU A 161 26.57 26.16 -4.45
C LEU A 161 26.51 24.87 -3.64
N LEU A 162 27.61 24.52 -2.97
CA LEU A 162 27.68 23.47 -1.97
C LEU A 162 26.69 23.81 -0.83
N THR A 163 25.41 23.50 -1.00
CA THR A 163 24.43 23.52 0.08
C THR A 163 24.71 22.29 0.94
N ALA A 164 24.84 22.52 2.26
CA ALA A 164 25.20 21.51 3.23
C ALA A 164 24.31 20.26 3.07
N ILE A 165 24.94 19.07 3.04
CA ILE A 165 24.22 17.79 3.06
C ILE A 165 23.27 17.85 4.26
N PRO A 166 21.96 17.66 4.08
CA PRO A 166 21.02 17.77 5.20
C PRO A 166 21.38 16.74 6.29
N GLU A 167 21.36 17.13 7.55
CA GLU A 167 21.66 16.22 8.66
C GLU A 167 20.59 15.12 8.76
N GLY A 168 21.01 13.86 8.95
CA GLY A 168 20.11 12.71 9.09
C GLY A 168 20.32 11.62 8.04
N LEU A 169 19.62 10.50 8.23
CA LEU A 169 19.69 9.28 7.41
C LEU A 169 18.37 9.07 6.64
N THR A 170 18.47 8.49 5.45
CA THR A 170 17.32 7.92 4.73
C THR A 170 16.86 6.60 5.37
N TRP A 171 15.64 6.16 5.07
CA TRP A 171 15.11 4.89 5.56
C TRP A 171 15.94 3.67 5.11
N ASP A 172 16.51 3.70 3.89
CA ASP A 172 17.41 2.64 3.42
C ASP A 172 18.73 2.61 4.20
N GLU A 173 19.31 3.78 4.52
CA GLU A 173 20.52 3.87 5.35
C GLU A 173 20.27 3.40 6.78
N ILE A 174 19.10 3.72 7.34
CA ILE A 174 18.68 3.26 8.67
C ILE A 174 18.56 1.74 8.69
N ALA A 175 17.83 1.17 7.72
CA ALA A 175 17.67 -0.28 7.59
C ALA A 175 19.04 -0.97 7.44
N THR A 176 19.92 -0.41 6.61
CA THR A 176 21.30 -0.91 6.41
C THR A 176 22.12 -0.85 7.69
N LYS A 177 22.10 0.28 8.39
CA LYS A 177 22.86 0.48 9.62
C LYS A 177 22.42 -0.49 10.73
N ILE A 178 21.12 -0.68 10.88
CA ILE A 178 20.56 -1.65 11.83
C ILE A 178 20.94 -3.08 11.45
N SER A 179 20.89 -3.42 10.15
CA SER A 179 21.27 -4.73 9.64
C SER A 179 22.75 -5.04 9.90
N ILE A 180 23.64 -4.07 9.67
CA ILE A 180 25.08 -4.21 9.91
C ILE A 180 25.35 -4.36 11.41
N ALA A 181 24.71 -3.54 12.26
CA ALA A 181 24.90 -3.60 13.70
C ALA A 181 24.50 -4.97 14.28
N LEU A 182 23.46 -5.60 13.73
CA LEU A 182 23.06 -6.96 14.13
C LEU A 182 24.05 -8.05 13.71
N ASN A 183 24.71 -7.89 12.57
CA ASN A 183 25.66 -8.87 12.03
C ASN A 183 27.11 -8.62 12.48
N ALA A 184 27.39 -7.49 13.14
CA ALA A 184 28.69 -7.17 13.68
C ALA A 184 28.95 -7.97 14.97
N THR A 185 29.45 -9.20 14.85
CA THR A 185 30.06 -9.91 15.98
C THR A 185 31.27 -9.12 16.54
N PRO A 186 31.58 -9.23 17.85
CA PRO A 186 32.70 -8.51 18.45
C PRO A 186 34.02 -8.87 17.76
N LYS A 187 34.76 -7.85 17.32
CA LYS A 187 36.09 -7.95 16.71
C LYS A 187 37.00 -8.91 17.51
N GLN A 188 37.44 -9.97 16.85
CA GLN A 188 38.78 -10.52 17.07
C GLN A 188 39.58 -10.42 15.78
N ASP A 189 40.84 -10.06 15.99
CA ASP A 189 41.91 -9.72 15.04
C ASP A 189 41.91 -10.50 13.72
N ILE A 190 42.32 -9.83 12.63
CA ILE A 190 43.53 -10.16 11.88
C ILE A 190 43.82 -9.06 10.85
N LEU A 191 44.96 -8.43 11.07
CA LEU A 191 45.78 -7.71 10.11
C LEU A 191 46.49 -8.74 9.23
N SER A 192 46.19 -8.84 7.93
CA SER A 192 47.20 -9.17 6.88
C SER A 192 46.61 -9.29 5.47
N LEU A 193 47.28 -8.58 4.55
CA LEU A 193 47.55 -8.94 3.15
C LEU A 193 46.48 -8.67 2.09
N ALA A 194 46.73 -7.59 1.37
CA ALA A 194 46.38 -7.42 -0.04
C ALA A 194 47.05 -8.50 -0.91
N THR A 195 46.32 -9.01 -1.91
CA THR A 195 46.68 -9.01 -3.35
C THR A 195 45.62 -9.78 -4.15
N SER A 196 45.17 -9.16 -5.26
CA SER A 196 44.64 -9.73 -6.52
C SER A 196 44.11 -11.17 -6.56
N GLU A 197 42.86 -11.34 -7.04
CA GLU A 197 42.51 -12.11 -8.25
C GLU A 197 40.99 -12.08 -8.50
N GLU A 198 40.58 -11.93 -9.77
CA GLU A 198 39.20 -12.04 -10.26
C GLU A 198 38.76 -13.51 -10.27
N VAL A 199 37.68 -13.89 -9.56
CA VAL A 199 36.85 -15.07 -9.86
C VAL A 199 35.42 -14.87 -9.33
N GLY A 200 34.44 -15.08 -10.23
CA GLY A 200 33.12 -15.69 -9.97
C GLY A 200 32.27 -15.21 -8.80
N ASN A 201 31.21 -14.43 -9.10
CA ASN A 201 30.13 -14.16 -8.17
C ASN A 201 29.20 -15.38 -8.07
N GLU A 202 29.59 -16.37 -7.26
CA GLU A 202 28.66 -17.38 -6.73
C GLU A 202 28.05 -16.80 -5.44
N THR A 203 26.79 -16.38 -5.53
CA THR A 203 25.95 -16.06 -4.37
C THR A 203 25.67 -17.35 -3.61
N THR A 204 26.33 -17.53 -2.47
CA THR A 204 26.01 -18.60 -1.52
C THR A 204 24.78 -18.22 -0.72
N ASP A 205 23.62 -18.63 -1.23
CA ASP A 205 22.40 -18.77 -0.46
C ASP A 205 22.62 -19.78 0.66
N LEU A 206 22.30 -19.42 1.92
CA LEU A 206 22.00 -20.40 2.95
C LEU A 206 20.51 -20.30 3.34
N PRO A 207 19.84 -21.45 3.54
CA PRO A 207 18.39 -21.58 3.36
C PRO A 207 17.65 -21.51 4.70
N CYS A 208 16.54 -20.79 4.78
CA CYS A 208 15.57 -20.92 5.88
C CYS A 208 14.16 -20.40 5.53
N ALA A 209 13.50 -21.05 4.58
CA ALA A 209 12.08 -21.38 4.60
C ALA A 209 11.96 -22.63 3.73
N GLY A 210 11.30 -23.70 4.21
CA GLY A 210 11.17 -24.92 3.40
C GLY A 210 10.72 -24.57 1.99
N GLU A 211 11.44 -25.05 0.97
CA GLU A 211 11.23 -24.73 -0.45
C GLU A 211 9.74 -24.75 -0.78
N ARG A 212 9.12 -23.58 -0.77
CA ARG A 212 7.77 -23.41 -1.26
C ARG A 212 7.93 -23.30 -2.76
N ALA A 213 7.36 -24.24 -3.49
CA ALA A 213 7.47 -24.27 -4.94
C ALA A 213 7.06 -22.90 -5.52
N HIS A 214 7.84 -22.41 -6.48
CA HIS A 214 7.56 -21.17 -7.22
C HIS A 214 6.09 -21.14 -7.67
N ARG A 215 5.38 -20.05 -7.39
CA ARG A 215 3.94 -19.89 -7.69
C ARG A 215 3.76 -19.54 -9.16
N VAL A 216 3.92 -20.57 -9.98
CA VAL A 216 3.91 -20.50 -11.43
C VAL A 216 2.80 -21.39 -11.97
N ALA A 217 2.05 -20.86 -12.93
CA ALA A 217 1.10 -21.65 -13.71
C ALA A 217 1.23 -21.32 -15.19
N THR A 218 0.92 -22.32 -16.03
CA THR A 218 0.82 -22.17 -17.47
C THR A 218 -0.47 -22.80 -17.93
N VAL A 219 -1.31 -22.01 -18.57
CA VAL A 219 -2.62 -22.42 -19.07
C VAL A 219 -2.63 -22.28 -20.59
N GLU A 220 -2.95 -23.39 -21.25
CA GLU A 220 -3.21 -23.44 -22.68
C GLU A 220 -4.71 -23.58 -22.91
N ARG A 221 -5.31 -22.67 -23.67
CA ARG A 221 -6.73 -22.68 -24.00
C ARG A 221 -6.88 -22.54 -25.51
N ASN A 222 -7.39 -23.59 -26.15
CA ASN A 222 -7.53 -23.66 -27.60
C ASN A 222 -8.99 -23.97 -27.98
N THR A 223 -9.60 -23.05 -28.72
CA THR A 223 -10.92 -23.20 -29.34
C THR A 223 -10.80 -23.11 -30.86
N LYS A 224 -11.95 -23.10 -31.55
CA LYS A 224 -11.99 -22.83 -32.99
C LYS A 224 -11.74 -21.35 -33.31
N GLU A 225 -11.97 -20.46 -32.34
CA GLU A 225 -11.87 -19.00 -32.48
C GLU A 225 -10.48 -18.51 -32.04
N THR A 226 -9.95 -19.07 -30.94
CA THR A 226 -8.69 -18.61 -30.34
C THR A 226 -7.74 -19.74 -29.97
N GLN A 227 -6.44 -19.47 -30.02
CA GLN A 227 -5.39 -20.30 -29.43
C GLN A 227 -4.56 -19.44 -28.49
N ILE A 228 -4.56 -19.77 -27.19
CA ILE A 228 -4.06 -18.93 -26.11
C ILE A 228 -3.12 -19.72 -25.22
N SER A 229 -1.94 -19.15 -24.98
CA SER A 229 -0.98 -19.59 -23.97
C SER A 229 -0.78 -18.45 -22.97
N VAL A 230 -1.04 -18.71 -21.68
CA VAL A 230 -0.77 -17.76 -20.60
C VAL A 230 0.12 -18.43 -19.56
N ARG A 231 1.28 -17.84 -19.28
CA ARG A 231 2.12 -18.20 -18.13
C ARG A 231 2.17 -17.03 -17.15
N VAL A 232 1.89 -17.32 -15.89
CA VAL A 232 1.99 -16.39 -14.77
C VAL A 232 3.04 -16.89 -13.79
N ASP A 233 3.88 -15.99 -13.31
CA ASP A 233 4.82 -16.24 -12.21
C ASP A 233 4.67 -15.14 -11.16
N LEU A 234 3.99 -15.48 -10.06
CA LEU A 234 3.63 -14.54 -9.00
C LEU A 234 4.82 -14.10 -8.16
N ASP A 235 5.97 -14.77 -8.30
CA ASP A 235 7.17 -14.54 -7.49
C ASP A 235 8.30 -13.86 -8.28
N GLN A 236 8.12 -13.66 -9.60
CA GLN A 236 9.06 -12.93 -10.45
C GLN A 236 8.48 -11.58 -10.88
N VAL A 237 9.23 -10.50 -10.75
CA VAL A 237 8.82 -9.16 -11.21
C VAL A 237 9.48 -8.82 -12.55
N GLY A 238 8.72 -8.24 -13.47
CA GLY A 238 9.22 -7.77 -14.76
C GLY A 238 9.46 -8.89 -15.77
N GLY A 239 9.96 -8.54 -16.97
CA GLY A 239 10.20 -9.50 -18.06
C GLY A 239 8.92 -10.03 -18.73
N SER A 240 7.80 -9.32 -18.60
CA SER A 240 6.54 -9.70 -19.22
C SER A 240 6.63 -9.65 -20.74
N SER A 241 5.96 -10.57 -21.42
CA SER A 241 5.92 -10.67 -22.88
C SER A 241 4.49 -10.95 -23.33
N ILE A 242 3.83 -9.93 -23.88
CA ILE A 242 2.39 -9.97 -24.13
C ILE A 242 2.10 -9.70 -25.60
N HIS A 243 1.50 -10.68 -26.26
CA HIS A 243 1.19 -10.67 -27.68
C HIS A 243 -0.24 -11.19 -27.90
N THR A 244 -1.22 -10.28 -27.85
CA THR A 244 -2.64 -10.62 -28.08
C THR A 244 -3.11 -10.34 -29.52
N GLY A 245 -2.31 -9.61 -30.29
CA GLY A 245 -2.71 -9.03 -31.58
C GLY A 245 -3.43 -7.69 -31.48
N ILE A 246 -3.88 -7.28 -30.28
CA ILE A 246 -4.50 -5.97 -30.02
C ILE A 246 -3.54 -5.11 -29.20
N GLY A 247 -2.98 -4.07 -29.81
CA GLY A 247 -1.92 -3.25 -29.20
C GLY A 247 -2.31 -2.59 -27.88
N PHE A 248 -3.52 -2.04 -27.79
CA PHE A 248 -4.01 -1.44 -26.55
C PHE A 248 -4.24 -2.50 -25.46
N PHE A 249 -4.74 -3.67 -25.82
CA PHE A 249 -4.95 -4.75 -24.86
C PHE A 249 -3.63 -5.30 -24.29
N ASN A 250 -2.58 -5.38 -25.12
CA ASN A 250 -1.24 -5.73 -24.64
C ASN A 250 -0.77 -4.76 -23.55
N HIS A 251 -0.97 -3.46 -23.78
CA HIS A 251 -0.62 -2.42 -22.81
C HIS A 251 -1.43 -2.55 -21.52
N MET A 252 -2.73 -2.85 -21.60
CA MET A 252 -3.59 -3.04 -20.43
C MET A 252 -3.19 -4.26 -19.58
N LEU A 253 -2.87 -5.40 -20.20
CA LEU A 253 -2.37 -6.58 -19.50
C LEU A 253 -1.01 -6.32 -18.84
N ASP A 254 -0.15 -5.54 -19.50
CA ASP A 254 1.13 -5.12 -18.94
C ASP A 254 0.94 -4.23 -17.70
N GLN A 255 -0.08 -3.36 -17.69
CA GLN A 255 -0.45 -2.58 -16.50
C GLN A 255 -0.82 -3.49 -15.32
N ILE A 256 -1.62 -4.54 -15.55
CA ILE A 256 -1.97 -5.49 -14.48
C ILE A 256 -0.70 -6.14 -13.92
N ALA A 257 0.15 -6.72 -14.77
CA ALA A 257 1.35 -7.43 -14.35
C ALA A 257 2.34 -6.51 -13.60
N THR A 258 2.57 -5.31 -14.13
CA THR A 258 3.47 -4.31 -13.54
C THR A 258 2.99 -3.84 -12.18
N HIS A 259 1.71 -3.49 -12.06
CA HIS A 259 1.16 -2.96 -10.82
C HIS A 259 0.89 -4.04 -9.76
N ALA A 260 0.55 -5.26 -10.19
CA ALA A 260 0.43 -6.42 -9.31
C ALA A 260 1.78 -6.97 -8.84
N GLY A 261 2.85 -6.74 -9.63
CA GLY A 261 4.20 -7.17 -9.31
C GLY A 261 4.46 -8.64 -9.64
N PHE A 262 4.05 -9.10 -10.83
CA PHE A 262 4.31 -10.46 -11.31
C PHE A 262 4.76 -10.48 -12.78
N ASN A 263 5.33 -11.60 -13.23
CA ASN A 263 5.72 -11.82 -14.61
C ASN A 263 4.54 -12.45 -15.37
N LEU A 264 4.26 -11.88 -16.54
CA LEU A 264 3.15 -12.31 -17.38
C LEU A 264 3.64 -12.60 -18.80
N GLN A 265 3.46 -13.82 -19.27
CA GLN A 265 3.67 -14.19 -20.67
C GLN A 265 2.33 -14.57 -21.28
N VAL A 266 1.94 -13.88 -22.34
CA VAL A 266 0.67 -14.09 -23.03
C VAL A 266 0.96 -14.16 -24.52
N LEU A 267 0.53 -15.26 -25.15
CA LEU A 267 0.54 -15.41 -26.59
C LEU A 267 -0.85 -15.84 -27.04
N VAL A 268 -1.47 -15.02 -27.89
CA VAL A 268 -2.79 -15.29 -28.45
C VAL A 268 -2.73 -15.26 -29.96
N ARG A 269 -3.41 -16.21 -30.58
CA ARG A 269 -3.81 -16.18 -31.98
C ARG A 269 -5.33 -16.27 -32.00
N GLY A 270 -5.99 -15.15 -32.25
CA GLY A 270 -7.44 -15.07 -32.34
C GLY A 270 -7.90 -14.65 -33.73
N ASP A 271 -9.20 -14.75 -33.93
CA ASP A 271 -9.97 -14.39 -35.12
C ASP A 271 -10.26 -12.88 -35.21
N LEU A 272 -9.22 -12.06 -35.14
CA LEU A 272 -9.31 -10.59 -35.15
C LEU A 272 -9.92 -10.00 -36.43
N GLU A 273 -10.05 -10.80 -37.50
CA GLU A 273 -10.80 -10.43 -38.70
C GLU A 273 -12.32 -10.40 -38.50
N VAL A 274 -12.84 -11.06 -37.46
CA VAL A 274 -14.24 -11.03 -37.07
C VAL A 274 -14.46 -9.83 -36.14
N ASP A 275 -13.92 -9.91 -34.93
CA ASP A 275 -13.85 -8.82 -33.95
C ASP A 275 -12.80 -9.13 -32.86
N GLY A 276 -12.69 -8.26 -31.85
CA GLY A 276 -11.80 -8.47 -30.70
C GLY A 276 -12.42 -9.29 -29.56
N HIS A 277 -13.70 -9.65 -29.64
CA HIS A 277 -14.50 -10.15 -28.52
C HIS A 277 -13.93 -11.46 -27.98
N HIS A 278 -13.86 -12.48 -28.84
CA HIS A 278 -13.38 -13.81 -28.45
C HIS A 278 -11.94 -13.75 -27.94
N THR A 279 -11.09 -12.95 -28.58
CA THR A 279 -9.69 -12.76 -28.17
C THR A 279 -9.59 -12.20 -26.74
N ILE A 280 -10.36 -11.18 -26.40
CA ILE A 280 -10.29 -10.54 -25.07
C ILE A 280 -10.91 -11.44 -24.00
N GLU A 281 -12.09 -12.00 -24.26
CA GLU A 281 -12.81 -12.87 -23.32
C GLU A 281 -11.98 -14.13 -22.99
N ASP A 282 -11.51 -14.84 -24.01
CA ASP A 282 -10.78 -16.08 -23.83
C ASP A 282 -9.42 -15.85 -23.16
N THR A 283 -8.80 -14.69 -23.41
CA THR A 283 -7.57 -14.27 -22.71
C THR A 283 -7.85 -14.02 -21.23
N ALA A 284 -8.95 -13.37 -20.88
CA ALA A 284 -9.38 -13.19 -19.49
C ALA A 284 -9.60 -14.53 -18.78
N ILE A 285 -10.27 -15.49 -19.42
CA ILE A 285 -10.51 -16.82 -18.86
C ILE A 285 -9.18 -17.55 -18.61
N ALA A 286 -8.28 -17.55 -19.60
CA ALA A 286 -6.98 -18.20 -19.47
C ALA A 286 -6.12 -17.55 -18.38
N LEU A 287 -6.10 -16.21 -18.31
CA LEU A 287 -5.38 -15.47 -17.29
C LEU A 287 -5.93 -15.73 -15.88
N GLY A 288 -7.25 -15.68 -15.71
CA GLY A 288 -7.89 -15.94 -14.41
C GLY A 288 -7.65 -17.37 -13.92
N THR A 289 -7.66 -18.33 -14.85
CA THR A 289 -7.31 -19.73 -14.56
C THR A 289 -5.84 -19.86 -14.15
N ALA A 290 -4.92 -19.23 -14.88
CA ALA A 290 -3.50 -19.25 -14.55
C ALA A 290 -3.22 -18.61 -13.18
N LEU A 291 -3.84 -17.47 -12.88
CA LEU A 291 -3.75 -16.83 -11.57
C LEU A 291 -4.26 -17.74 -10.45
N LYS A 292 -5.39 -18.42 -10.66
CA LYS A 292 -5.95 -19.37 -9.69
C LYS A 292 -5.05 -20.58 -9.46
N GLU A 293 -4.51 -21.16 -10.52
CA GLU A 293 -3.58 -22.29 -10.44
C GLU A 293 -2.28 -21.88 -9.73
N ALA A 294 -1.73 -20.70 -10.04
CA ALA A 294 -0.52 -20.18 -9.42
C ALA A 294 -0.71 -19.88 -7.92
N LEU A 295 -1.92 -19.46 -7.51
CA LEU A 295 -2.27 -19.25 -6.10
C LEU A 295 -2.40 -20.56 -5.29
N GLY A 296 -2.61 -21.69 -5.96
CA GLY A 296 -2.67 -23.01 -5.33
C GLY A 296 -3.71 -23.10 -4.21
N ASP A 297 -3.26 -23.49 -3.02
CA ASP A 297 -4.11 -23.68 -1.84
C ASP A 297 -4.51 -22.36 -1.13
N LYS A 298 -4.08 -21.21 -1.68
CA LYS A 298 -4.36 -19.86 -1.16
C LYS A 298 -3.93 -19.66 0.30
N ARG A 299 -3.06 -20.52 0.84
CA ARG A 299 -2.63 -20.39 2.23
C ARG A 299 -1.66 -19.24 2.36
N GLY A 300 -1.94 -18.37 3.33
CA GLY A 300 -1.04 -17.30 3.69
C GLY A 300 -1.08 -16.08 2.79
N ILE A 301 -1.98 -16.03 1.80
CA ILE A 301 -2.11 -14.85 0.94
C ILE A 301 -2.84 -13.72 1.68
N GLY A 302 -2.63 -12.46 1.28
CA GLY A 302 -3.36 -11.32 1.85
C GLY A 302 -4.88 -11.36 1.63
N ARG A 303 -5.34 -12.10 0.61
CA ARG A 303 -6.74 -12.38 0.23
C ARG A 303 -7.55 -11.17 -0.24
N PHE A 304 -7.46 -10.05 0.47
CA PHE A 304 -8.18 -8.82 0.18
C PHE A 304 -7.25 -7.76 -0.39
N GLY A 305 -7.80 -6.87 -1.22
CA GLY A 305 -7.09 -5.70 -1.67
C GLY A 305 -8.03 -4.63 -2.18
N PHE A 306 -7.64 -3.37 -2.03
CA PHE A 306 -8.46 -2.24 -2.46
C PHE A 306 -7.61 -1.02 -2.89
N VAL A 307 -8.20 -0.16 -3.71
CA VAL A 307 -7.63 1.12 -4.20
C VAL A 307 -8.75 2.17 -4.26
N LEU A 308 -8.47 3.43 -3.93
CA LEU A 308 -9.49 4.47 -3.71
C LEU A 308 -9.30 5.78 -4.53
N PRO A 309 -8.07 6.17 -4.92
CA PRO A 309 -7.84 7.06 -6.09
C PRO A 309 -6.79 6.52 -7.07
N MET A 310 -6.90 6.88 -8.35
CA MET A 310 -5.76 6.81 -9.25
C MET A 310 -5.83 7.82 -10.41
N ASP A 311 -4.72 8.53 -10.64
CA ASP A 311 -4.51 9.56 -11.67
C ASP A 311 -5.52 10.74 -11.57
N GLU A 312 -5.86 11.41 -12.68
CA GLU A 312 -6.82 12.54 -12.69
C GLU A 312 -8.27 12.13 -12.47
N VAL A 313 -8.51 10.84 -12.27
CA VAL A 313 -9.84 10.30 -11.97
C VAL A 313 -10.08 10.43 -10.46
N MET A 314 -10.88 11.44 -10.13
CA MET A 314 -11.08 11.99 -8.77
C MET A 314 -11.41 10.90 -7.73
N ALA A 315 -10.95 11.09 -6.48
CA ALA A 315 -11.31 10.35 -5.26
C ALA A 315 -12.10 11.18 -4.23
N LYS A 316 -13.15 10.59 -3.66
CA LYS A 316 -13.98 11.09 -2.55
C LYS A 316 -14.36 9.88 -1.70
N VAL A 317 -13.94 9.89 -0.44
CA VAL A 317 -14.36 8.90 0.55
C VAL A 317 -15.77 9.24 1.00
N PHE A 318 -16.76 8.40 0.65
CA PHE A 318 -18.07 8.44 1.29
C PHE A 318 -18.03 7.53 2.52
N GLY A 319 -18.11 8.11 3.71
CA GLY A 319 -18.46 7.35 4.92
C GLY A 319 -19.80 6.68 4.72
N ALA A 320 -19.89 5.38 4.99
CA ALA A 320 -21.09 4.59 4.77
C ALA A 320 -22.31 5.21 5.51
N PRO A 321 -23.49 5.27 4.88
CA PRO A 321 -24.73 5.57 5.56
C PRO A 321 -25.20 4.34 6.35
N ASN A 322 -25.86 4.58 7.49
CA ASN A 322 -26.56 3.64 8.37
C ASN A 322 -25.80 3.20 9.64
N VAL A 323 -25.69 4.12 10.61
CA VAL A 323 -25.97 3.78 12.01
C VAL A 323 -26.91 4.85 12.56
N ASP A 324 -28.05 4.40 13.08
CA ASP A 324 -29.24 5.17 13.45
C ASP A 324 -28.98 6.35 14.39
N ILE A 325 -29.41 7.55 14.00
CA ILE A 325 -29.55 8.69 14.91
C ILE A 325 -31.01 8.75 15.36
N PHE A 326 -31.23 8.47 16.65
CA PHE A 326 -32.47 8.76 17.35
C PHE A 326 -32.84 10.25 17.17
N GLU A 327 -34.04 10.49 16.64
CA GLU A 327 -34.69 11.81 16.66
C GLU A 327 -34.78 12.32 18.11
N LEU A 328 -33.96 13.32 18.43
CA LEU A 328 -34.24 14.23 19.54
C LEU A 328 -34.94 15.47 18.97
N SER A 329 -36.27 15.42 19.01
CA SER A 329 -37.15 16.55 18.81
C SER A 329 -36.80 17.67 19.79
N VAL A 330 -36.43 18.85 19.29
CA VAL A 330 -36.55 20.09 20.06
C VAL A 330 -37.61 20.95 19.40
N GLN A 331 -38.68 21.18 20.16
CA GLN A 331 -39.83 22.00 19.80
C GLN A 331 -39.43 23.47 19.58
N GLY A 332 -39.82 24.03 18.43
CA GLY A 332 -39.84 25.47 18.17
C GLY A 332 -40.85 25.79 17.06
N LYS A 333 -41.93 26.50 17.39
CA LYS A 333 -43.10 26.79 16.54
C LYS A 333 -42.84 27.84 15.42
N PRO A 334 -43.77 27.97 14.44
CA PRO A 334 -43.47 28.38 13.06
C PRO A 334 -43.70 29.87 12.78
N GLN A 335 -43.06 30.40 11.73
CA GLN A 335 -43.53 31.62 11.05
C GLN A 335 -43.06 31.70 9.60
N GLY A 336 -44.01 31.93 8.69
CA GLY A 336 -43.82 32.77 7.51
C GLY A 336 -43.56 32.09 6.17
N ARG A 337 -44.62 32.03 5.35
CA ARG A 337 -44.62 31.97 3.87
C ARG A 337 -43.59 32.97 3.29
N ASN A 338 -42.91 32.75 2.17
CA ASN A 338 -43.44 32.45 0.83
C ASN A 338 -42.28 32.21 -0.15
N SER A 339 -42.57 31.46 -1.21
CA SER A 339 -41.96 31.50 -2.56
C SER A 339 -40.43 31.43 -2.67
N ASP A 340 -39.90 30.28 -3.05
CA ASP A 340 -39.42 30.04 -4.41
C ASP A 340 -38.79 28.64 -4.53
N ARG A 341 -39.25 27.90 -5.55
CA ARG A 341 -38.57 26.83 -6.30
C ARG A 341 -37.97 25.65 -5.51
N ASP A 342 -38.55 24.49 -5.80
CA ASP A 342 -38.01 23.16 -5.56
C ASP A 342 -36.62 22.99 -6.21
N ASP A 343 -35.58 23.50 -5.56
CA ASP A 343 -34.20 23.02 -5.76
C ASP A 343 -33.88 22.08 -4.59
N ALA A 344 -34.55 20.92 -4.60
CA ALA A 344 -34.02 19.75 -3.93
C ALA A 344 -32.74 19.38 -4.66
N GLN A 345 -31.63 19.99 -4.24
CA GLN A 345 -30.28 19.67 -4.65
C GLN A 345 -30.08 18.17 -4.41
N GLN A 346 -30.23 17.39 -5.49
CA GLN A 346 -29.76 16.03 -5.56
C GLN A 346 -28.29 16.08 -5.15
N VAL A 347 -27.97 15.41 -4.04
CA VAL A 347 -26.59 15.15 -3.64
C VAL A 347 -25.99 14.30 -4.76
N GLN A 348 -25.30 14.98 -5.69
CA GLN A 348 -24.61 14.36 -6.80
C GLN A 348 -23.43 13.60 -6.21
N ASN A 349 -23.62 12.28 -6.05
CA ASN A 349 -22.61 11.34 -5.60
C ASN A 349 -21.50 11.26 -6.66
N ASP A 350 -20.53 12.18 -6.61
CA ASP A 350 -19.29 12.09 -7.39
C ASP A 350 -18.43 10.96 -6.81
N LYS A 351 -18.77 9.72 -7.17
CA LYS A 351 -18.09 8.47 -6.80
C LYS A 351 -16.95 8.17 -7.76
N THR A 352 -15.88 7.64 -7.21
CA THR A 352 -14.50 7.75 -7.67
C THR A 352 -13.95 6.45 -8.26
N ILE A 353 -12.70 6.39 -8.76
CA ILE A 353 -12.14 5.07 -9.09
C ILE A 353 -11.92 4.29 -7.80
N THR A 354 -12.68 3.22 -7.66
CA THR A 354 -12.46 2.26 -6.58
C THR A 354 -12.38 0.87 -7.17
N VAL A 355 -11.41 0.09 -6.70
CA VAL A 355 -11.36 -1.34 -6.94
C VAL A 355 -11.25 -2.01 -5.59
N ALA A 356 -12.14 -2.95 -5.30
CA ALA A 356 -12.06 -3.80 -4.12
C ALA A 356 -12.20 -5.25 -4.57
N LEU A 357 -11.34 -6.12 -4.04
CA LEU A 357 -11.35 -7.53 -4.39
C LEU A 357 -11.17 -8.45 -3.18
N ASP A 358 -11.79 -9.62 -3.25
CA ASP A 358 -11.65 -10.74 -2.31
C ASP A 358 -11.41 -12.03 -3.11
N ILE A 359 -10.26 -12.68 -2.87
CA ILE A 359 -9.93 -14.01 -3.41
C ILE A 359 -10.72 -15.07 -2.61
N SER A 360 -12.03 -15.04 -2.80
CA SER A 360 -13.01 -15.68 -1.93
C SER A 360 -13.35 -17.11 -2.34
N GLY A 361 -12.96 -17.50 -3.56
CA GLY A 361 -13.42 -18.72 -4.23
C GLY A 361 -14.83 -18.60 -4.81
N ARG A 362 -15.50 -17.46 -4.65
CA ARG A 362 -16.85 -17.20 -5.13
C ARG A 362 -16.82 -16.09 -6.18
N PRO A 363 -17.15 -16.40 -7.43
CA PRO A 363 -17.16 -15.41 -8.48
C PRO A 363 -18.35 -14.47 -8.29
N HIS A 364 -18.07 -13.18 -8.19
CA HIS A 364 -19.07 -12.13 -8.17
C HIS A 364 -18.43 -10.84 -8.68
N VAL A 365 -19.13 -10.12 -9.56
CA VAL A 365 -18.66 -8.84 -10.08
C VAL A 365 -19.76 -7.82 -9.98
N GLU A 366 -19.41 -6.63 -9.50
CA GLU A 366 -20.26 -5.46 -9.48
C GLU A 366 -19.53 -4.30 -10.12
N PHE A 367 -20.14 -3.72 -11.16
CA PHE A 367 -19.64 -2.51 -11.82
C PHE A 367 -20.55 -1.35 -11.48
N ASP A 368 -19.96 -0.28 -10.96
CA ASP A 368 -20.62 1.00 -10.75
C ASP A 368 -19.97 2.05 -11.66
N PHE A 369 -20.25 1.93 -12.97
CA PHE A 369 -19.75 2.86 -13.98
C PHE A 369 -20.73 4.03 -14.08
N HIS A 370 -20.47 5.08 -13.31
CA HIS A 370 -21.34 6.26 -13.26
C HIS A 370 -21.28 7.14 -14.52
N ALA A 371 -20.36 6.84 -15.42
CA ALA A 371 -20.13 7.57 -16.64
C ALA A 371 -19.93 6.62 -17.80
N ASP A 372 -20.63 6.89 -18.90
CA ASP A 372 -20.36 6.21 -20.16
C ASP A 372 -18.92 6.47 -20.60
N PHE A 373 -18.28 5.47 -21.19
CA PHE A 373 -17.01 5.68 -21.85
C PHE A 373 -17.22 6.71 -22.96
N THR A 374 -16.36 7.73 -22.99
CA THR A 374 -16.44 8.82 -23.98
C THR A 374 -16.21 8.37 -25.43
N ARG A 375 -15.82 7.12 -25.65
CA ARG A 375 -15.59 6.49 -26.95
C ARG A 375 -15.94 5.00 -26.89
N ASP A 376 -16.43 4.47 -28.01
CA ASP A 376 -16.75 3.03 -28.14
C ASP A 376 -15.51 2.17 -28.40
N VAL A 377 -14.46 2.74 -29.03
CA VAL A 377 -13.24 2.02 -29.42
C VAL A 377 -11.99 2.83 -29.13
N ILE A 378 -10.98 2.18 -28.57
CA ILE A 378 -9.66 2.72 -28.26
C ILE A 378 -8.60 1.85 -28.96
N ASN A 379 -8.05 2.34 -30.08
CA ASN A 379 -6.97 1.65 -30.81
C ASN A 379 -7.27 0.16 -31.11
N GLY A 380 -8.50 -0.15 -31.54
CA GLY A 380 -8.94 -1.52 -31.86
C GLY A 380 -9.46 -2.32 -30.67
N PHE A 381 -9.54 -1.72 -29.47
CA PHE A 381 -10.15 -2.31 -28.29
C PHE A 381 -11.50 -1.66 -28.01
N GLU A 382 -12.58 -2.44 -28.01
CA GLU A 382 -13.93 -1.95 -27.74
C GLU A 382 -14.14 -1.75 -26.23
N THR A 383 -14.65 -0.60 -25.81
CA THR A 383 -14.78 -0.25 -24.38
C THR A 383 -15.79 -1.11 -23.64
N GLN A 384 -16.78 -1.67 -24.34
CA GLN A 384 -17.68 -2.69 -23.78
C GLN A 384 -16.93 -3.95 -23.29
N MET A 385 -15.78 -4.26 -23.88
CA MET A 385 -15.00 -5.44 -23.51
C MET A 385 -14.28 -5.29 -22.17
N VAL A 386 -14.25 -4.11 -21.57
CA VAL A 386 -13.70 -3.90 -20.22
C VAL A 386 -14.49 -4.70 -19.19
N SER A 387 -15.82 -4.58 -19.20
CA SER A 387 -16.69 -5.32 -18.28
C SER A 387 -16.56 -6.83 -18.52
N HIS A 388 -16.66 -7.26 -19.78
CA HIS A 388 -16.53 -8.67 -20.16
C HIS A 388 -15.18 -9.27 -19.75
N PHE A 389 -14.08 -8.52 -19.91
CA PHE A 389 -12.76 -8.95 -19.47
C PHE A 389 -12.72 -9.22 -17.97
N PHE A 390 -13.18 -8.27 -17.15
CA PHE A 390 -13.14 -8.41 -15.69
C PHE A 390 -14.14 -9.43 -15.16
N GLU A 391 -15.30 -9.59 -15.79
CA GLU A 391 -16.26 -10.66 -15.50
C GLU A 391 -15.63 -12.03 -15.73
N SER A 392 -15.10 -12.26 -16.92
CA SER A 392 -14.49 -13.53 -17.30
C SER A 392 -13.28 -13.85 -16.44
N LEU A 393 -12.45 -12.85 -16.12
CA LEU A 393 -11.32 -12.97 -15.21
C LEU A 393 -11.77 -13.37 -13.81
N ALA A 394 -12.74 -12.67 -13.24
CA ALA A 394 -13.22 -12.91 -11.89
C ALA A 394 -13.91 -14.27 -11.76
N VAL A 395 -14.67 -14.67 -12.78
CA VAL A 395 -15.28 -16.00 -12.85
C VAL A 395 -14.23 -17.11 -12.87
N ALA A 396 -13.24 -17.02 -13.76
CA ALA A 396 -12.19 -18.02 -13.88
C ALA A 396 -11.32 -18.10 -12.62
N MET A 397 -10.98 -16.95 -12.04
CA MET A 397 -10.14 -16.87 -10.84
C MET A 397 -10.90 -17.26 -9.56
N GLY A 398 -12.24 -17.14 -9.53
CA GLY A 398 -13.04 -17.27 -8.32
C GLY A 398 -12.91 -16.05 -7.40
N LEU A 399 -12.94 -14.86 -8.00
CA LEU A 399 -12.76 -13.56 -7.36
C LEU A 399 -14.11 -12.88 -7.13
N THR A 400 -14.28 -12.25 -5.97
CA THR A 400 -15.30 -11.22 -5.78
C THR A 400 -14.67 -9.87 -6.08
N LEU A 401 -15.24 -9.11 -7.01
CA LEU A 401 -14.64 -7.89 -7.57
C LEU A 401 -15.69 -6.77 -7.64
N HIS A 402 -15.38 -5.63 -7.06
CA HIS A 402 -16.18 -4.41 -7.17
C HIS A 402 -15.32 -3.34 -7.82
N MET A 403 -15.83 -2.71 -8.89
CA MET A 403 -15.11 -1.68 -9.62
C MET A 403 -16.02 -0.50 -9.93
N SER A 404 -15.52 0.71 -9.70
CA SER A 404 -16.18 1.96 -10.09
C SER A 404 -15.22 2.86 -10.83
N VAL A 405 -15.76 3.73 -11.69
CA VAL A 405 -15.00 4.77 -12.41
C VAL A 405 -15.86 6.02 -12.62
N THR A 406 -15.26 7.20 -12.48
CA THR A 406 -15.94 8.48 -12.75
C THR A 406 -15.92 8.82 -14.24
N HIS A 407 -16.59 9.91 -14.60
CA HIS A 407 -16.43 10.61 -15.86
C HIS A 407 -14.95 10.89 -16.15
N GLY A 408 -14.55 10.72 -17.42
CA GLY A 408 -13.19 10.96 -17.86
C GLY A 408 -12.97 10.60 -19.33
N ASN A 409 -11.72 10.71 -19.78
CA ASN A 409 -11.32 10.20 -21.08
C ASN A 409 -11.36 8.67 -21.08
N ALA A 410 -11.98 8.04 -22.09
CA ALA A 410 -12.12 6.59 -22.15
C ALA A 410 -10.79 5.85 -22.03
N HIS A 411 -9.70 6.37 -22.61
CA HIS A 411 -8.36 5.81 -22.48
C HIS A 411 -7.92 5.77 -21.01
N HIS A 412 -8.01 6.91 -20.34
CA HIS A 412 -7.57 7.03 -18.96
C HIS A 412 -8.48 6.25 -18.00
N GLN A 413 -9.79 6.22 -18.25
CA GLN A 413 -10.74 5.41 -17.46
C GLN A 413 -10.36 3.92 -17.52
N VAL A 414 -10.12 3.39 -18.73
CA VAL A 414 -9.78 1.97 -18.91
C VAL A 414 -8.41 1.66 -18.32
N GLU A 415 -7.39 2.45 -18.67
CA GLU A 415 -6.05 2.29 -18.10
C GLU A 415 -6.11 2.34 -16.57
N ALA A 416 -6.94 3.23 -16.03
CA ALA A 416 -7.04 3.40 -14.60
C ALA A 416 -7.69 2.22 -13.88
N LEU A 417 -8.73 1.62 -14.46
CA LEU A 417 -9.32 0.38 -13.97
C LEU A 417 -8.30 -0.77 -13.93
N PHE A 418 -7.49 -0.93 -14.98
CA PHE A 418 -6.49 -2.00 -15.06
C PHE A 418 -5.32 -1.82 -14.08
N LYS A 419 -4.79 -0.60 -13.96
CA LYS A 419 -3.76 -0.29 -12.96
C LYS A 419 -4.29 -0.45 -11.53
N ALA A 420 -5.50 0.06 -11.26
CA ALA A 420 -6.13 -0.04 -9.93
C ALA A 420 -6.39 -1.50 -9.55
N PHE A 421 -6.84 -2.32 -10.51
CA PHE A 421 -6.94 -3.76 -10.32
C PHE A 421 -5.59 -4.40 -9.98
N GLY A 422 -4.54 -4.11 -10.74
CA GLY A 422 -3.19 -4.62 -10.45
C GLY A 422 -2.71 -4.23 -9.05
N ARG A 423 -2.91 -2.96 -8.66
CA ARG A 423 -2.55 -2.45 -7.32
C ARG A 423 -3.36 -3.09 -6.20
N ALA A 424 -4.65 -3.33 -6.40
CA ALA A 424 -5.48 -4.06 -5.44
C ALA A 424 -5.08 -5.54 -5.37
N LEU A 425 -4.69 -6.13 -6.50
CA LEU A 425 -4.31 -7.54 -6.57
C LEU A 425 -2.99 -7.82 -5.84
N ARG A 426 -2.01 -6.91 -5.93
CA ARG A 426 -0.68 -7.04 -5.31
C ARG A 426 -0.70 -7.47 -3.83
N PRO A 427 -1.36 -6.74 -2.90
CA PRO A 427 -1.43 -7.16 -1.51
C PRO A 427 -2.24 -8.45 -1.35
N ALA A 428 -3.28 -8.66 -2.17
CA ALA A 428 -4.13 -9.85 -2.07
C ALA A 428 -3.41 -11.15 -2.43
N ILE A 429 -2.49 -11.13 -3.40
CA ILE A 429 -1.69 -12.29 -3.82
C ILE A 429 -0.39 -12.45 -3.03
N LYS A 430 0.05 -11.44 -2.26
CA LYS A 430 1.28 -11.51 -1.46
C LYS A 430 1.14 -12.56 -0.37
N VAL A 431 2.15 -13.41 -0.23
CA VAL A 431 2.23 -14.36 0.89
C VAL A 431 2.72 -13.59 2.12
N VAL A 432 1.89 -13.54 3.15
CA VAL A 432 2.14 -12.88 4.45
C VAL A 432 2.16 -13.88 5.62
N SER A 433 1.69 -15.11 5.43
CA SER A 433 1.72 -16.15 6.49
C SER A 433 1.70 -17.58 5.93
N ASN A 434 1.50 -18.58 6.80
CA ASN A 434 1.23 -19.97 6.42
C ASN A 434 -0.20 -20.42 6.81
N GLU A 435 -1.01 -19.50 7.33
CA GLU A 435 -2.38 -19.76 7.76
C GLU A 435 -3.36 -19.51 6.62
N LEU A 436 -4.46 -20.27 6.59
CA LEU A 436 -5.51 -20.01 5.62
C LEU A 436 -6.30 -18.76 6.06
N PRO A 437 -6.44 -17.72 5.22
CA PRO A 437 -7.15 -16.49 5.59
C PRO A 437 -8.68 -16.69 5.50
N SER A 438 -9.23 -17.69 6.20
CA SER A 438 -10.66 -18.03 6.21
C SER A 438 -11.08 -18.66 7.52
N SER A 439 -12.12 -18.08 8.16
CA SER A 439 -12.74 -18.63 9.37
C SER A 439 -13.44 -19.97 9.13
N LYS A 440 -13.75 -20.32 7.87
CA LYS A 440 -14.40 -21.58 7.49
C LYS A 440 -13.41 -22.72 7.20
N GLY A 441 -12.11 -22.45 7.21
CA GLY A 441 -11.08 -23.45 6.93
C GLY A 441 -10.96 -23.89 5.46
N THR A 442 -11.65 -23.23 4.53
CA THR A 442 -11.51 -23.43 3.07
C THR A 442 -11.71 -22.12 2.29
N LEU A 443 -11.11 -22.01 1.08
CA LEU A 443 -11.21 -20.89 0.12
C LEU A 443 -11.20 -21.38 -1.33
#